data_AF-A0A6A3QTT4-F1
#
_entry.id   AF-A0A6A3QTT4-F1
#
_cell.length_a   1.000
_cell.length_b   1.000
_cell.length_c   1.000
_cell.angle_alpha   90.00
_cell.angle_beta   90.00
_cell.angle_gamma   90.00
#
_symmetry.space_group_name_H-M   'P 1'
#
loop_
_entity.id
_entity.type
_entity.pdbx_description
1 polymer ?
#
loop_
_entity_poly.entity_id
_entity_poly.type
_entity_poly.pdbx_seq_one_letter_code
_entity_poly.pdbx_strand_id
1 'polypeptide(L)'
;MPWVAAWNTVLLGAEADHKGAKLHVRFPDDPIRIQRPPRVHPVPGYAASAVTAVTTHVLEAFMQKLQTEGLEAATAADKWDEFKQEIARRTRVCVRERKRVLRNSIKQKLARLIRQQHRLQAENDGAEATVDSITEDFECLALDDTEGPTRPASLRRAIADCKRNRTSIKQHKLYREATHWTGKTTKALFSRVSNKYSDNVIHRLDPVHGAPVLDVHDKADTLADA
;
A
#
# COMPACT_ATOMS: atom_id res chain seq x y z
N MET A 1 -27.48 -22.34 -9.50
CA MET A 1 -28.13 -21.05 -9.22
C MET A 1 -27.35 -19.94 -9.92
N PRO A 2 -28.00 -19.04 -10.70
CA PRO A 2 -27.31 -17.90 -11.31
C PRO A 2 -26.87 -16.90 -10.22
N TRP A 3 -25.57 -16.60 -10.19
CA TRP A 3 -24.91 -15.60 -9.35
C TRP A 3 -25.45 -14.17 -9.52
N VAL A 4 -25.98 -13.84 -10.70
CA VAL A 4 -26.67 -12.58 -10.96
C VAL A 4 -28.13 -12.71 -10.52
N ALA A 5 -28.50 -11.94 -9.49
CA ALA A 5 -29.83 -11.91 -8.90
C ALA A 5 -30.79 -11.05 -9.74
N ALA A 6 -30.30 -9.88 -10.18
CA ALA A 6 -31.03 -8.91 -10.96
C ALA A 6 -30.05 -7.91 -11.58
N TRP A 7 -30.48 -7.23 -12.64
CA TRP A 7 -29.79 -6.07 -13.21
C TRP A 7 -30.82 -5.00 -13.52
N ASN A 8 -30.54 -3.75 -13.16
CA ASN A 8 -31.43 -2.62 -13.36
C ASN A 8 -30.66 -1.44 -13.93
N THR A 9 -31.24 -0.73 -14.90
CA THR A 9 -30.70 0.57 -15.33
C THR A 9 -31.12 1.65 -14.34
N VAL A 10 -30.17 2.44 -13.88
CA VAL A 10 -30.38 3.56 -12.96
C VAL A 10 -30.32 4.84 -13.77
N LEU A 11 -31.37 5.66 -13.68
CA LEU A 11 -31.31 7.03 -14.13
C LEU A 11 -30.42 7.79 -13.15
N LEU A 12 -29.28 8.25 -13.64
CA LEU A 12 -28.45 9.20 -12.92
C LEU A 12 -29.20 10.54 -12.88
N GLY A 13 -28.88 11.41 -11.91
CA GLY A 13 -29.50 12.72 -11.78
C GLY A 13 -29.38 13.59 -13.03
N ALA A 14 -29.88 14.84 -12.95
CA ALA A 14 -30.02 15.72 -14.11
C ALA A 14 -28.74 15.82 -14.97
N GLU A 15 -28.92 15.60 -16.28
CA GLU A 15 -27.94 15.75 -17.37
C GLU A 15 -26.75 14.75 -17.43
N ALA A 16 -26.95 13.49 -17.07
CA ALA A 16 -26.00 12.45 -17.47
C ALA A 16 -26.30 11.96 -18.91
N ASP A 17 -25.28 12.02 -19.79
CA ASP A 17 -25.31 11.48 -21.16
C ASP A 17 -25.26 9.94 -21.22
N HIS A 18 -25.17 9.28 -20.06
CA HIS A 18 -25.05 7.84 -19.93
C HIS A 18 -26.07 7.28 -18.92
N LYS A 19 -26.50 6.04 -19.16
CA LYS A 19 -27.37 5.31 -18.23
C LYS A 19 -26.50 4.59 -17.19
N GLY A 20 -26.84 4.71 -15.91
CA GLY A 20 -26.26 3.88 -14.87
C GLY A 20 -26.76 2.44 -14.98
N ALA A 21 -25.98 1.48 -14.53
CA ALA A 21 -26.41 0.09 -14.39
C ALA A 21 -26.09 -0.42 -12.97
N LYS A 22 -27.07 -1.01 -12.32
CA LYS A 22 -26.98 -1.63 -10.99
C LYS A 22 -27.15 -3.13 -11.12
N LEU A 23 -26.09 -3.87 -10.77
CA LEU A 23 -26.08 -5.33 -10.77
C LEU A 23 -26.25 -5.84 -9.33
N HIS A 24 -27.27 -6.65 -9.09
CA HIS A 24 -27.48 -7.35 -7.84
C HIS A 24 -26.85 -8.74 -7.94
N VAL A 25 -25.86 -9.03 -7.11
CA VAL A 25 -25.15 -10.31 -7.10
C VAL A 25 -25.46 -11.01 -5.78
N ARG A 26 -25.92 -12.27 -5.82
CA ARG A 26 -26.08 -13.10 -4.62
C ARG A 26 -24.72 -13.67 -4.21
N PHE A 27 -24.46 -13.73 -2.90
CA PHE A 27 -23.27 -14.42 -2.40
C PHE A 27 -23.39 -15.90 -2.80
N PRO A 28 -22.37 -16.50 -3.45
CA PRO A 28 -22.39 -17.93 -3.73
C PRO A 28 -22.41 -18.68 -2.38
N ASP A 29 -23.47 -19.42 -2.10
CA ASP A 29 -23.45 -20.40 -1.01
C ASP A 29 -22.31 -21.37 -1.33
N ASP A 30 -21.29 -21.36 -0.47
CA ASP A 30 -20.03 -22.08 -0.59
C ASP A 30 -19.03 -21.52 -1.64
N PRO A 31 -18.23 -20.49 -1.29
CA PRO A 31 -17.14 -20.08 -2.14
C PRO A 31 -16.08 -21.19 -2.16
N ILE A 32 -15.94 -21.91 -3.28
CA ILE A 32 -14.82 -22.84 -3.49
C ILE A 32 -13.51 -22.09 -3.27
N ARG A 33 -12.86 -22.34 -2.13
CA ARG A 33 -11.60 -21.70 -1.75
C ARG A 33 -10.44 -22.46 -2.39
N ILE A 34 -10.21 -22.19 -3.67
CA ILE A 34 -9.02 -22.73 -4.35
C ILE A 34 -7.79 -21.98 -3.83
N GLN A 35 -6.95 -22.67 -3.07
CA GLN A 35 -5.64 -22.14 -2.67
C GLN A 35 -4.79 -22.01 -3.93
N ARG A 36 -4.64 -20.79 -4.41
CA ARG A 36 -3.82 -20.55 -5.61
C ARG A 36 -2.36 -20.76 -5.26
N PRO A 37 -1.61 -21.46 -6.14
CA PRO A 37 -0.19 -21.57 -5.95
C PRO A 37 0.42 -20.18 -5.92
N PRO A 38 1.39 -19.96 -5.03
CA PRO A 38 2.02 -18.68 -4.89
C PRO A 38 2.80 -18.32 -6.15
N ARG A 39 2.37 -17.27 -6.84
CA ARG A 39 3.10 -16.76 -8.00
C ARG A 39 4.40 -16.12 -7.54
N VAL A 40 5.52 -16.72 -7.93
CA VAL A 40 6.85 -16.13 -7.78
C VAL A 40 7.10 -15.29 -9.02
N HIS A 41 7.00 -13.97 -8.86
CA HIS A 41 7.42 -13.02 -9.90
C HIS A 41 8.94 -12.83 -9.84
N PRO A 42 9.58 -12.30 -10.90
CA PRO A 42 10.97 -11.89 -10.85
C PRO A 42 11.24 -11.06 -9.60
N VAL A 43 12.32 -11.37 -8.90
CA VAL A 43 12.69 -10.69 -7.66
C VAL A 43 13.03 -9.24 -8.00
N PRO A 44 12.43 -8.25 -7.31
CA PRO A 44 12.79 -6.86 -7.53
C PRO A 44 14.26 -6.60 -7.20
N GLY A 45 14.93 -5.72 -7.94
CA GLY A 45 16.36 -5.42 -7.76
C GLY A 45 16.76 -5.10 -6.31
N TYR A 46 15.92 -4.34 -5.58
CA TYR A 46 16.17 -3.99 -4.17
C TYR A 46 16.18 -5.18 -3.20
N ALA A 47 15.68 -6.35 -3.61
CA ALA A 47 15.60 -7.56 -2.80
C ALA A 47 16.44 -8.71 -3.39
N ALA A 48 17.06 -8.53 -4.55
CA ALA A 48 17.73 -9.59 -5.29
C ALA A 48 18.80 -10.29 -4.45
N SER A 49 19.77 -9.54 -3.92
CA SER A 49 20.86 -10.09 -3.09
C SER A 49 20.35 -10.82 -1.85
N ALA A 50 19.38 -10.24 -1.15
CA ALA A 50 18.81 -10.84 0.04
C ALA A 50 18.03 -12.13 -0.25
N VAL A 51 17.29 -12.18 -1.37
CA VAL A 51 16.60 -13.40 -1.80
C VAL A 51 17.60 -14.46 -2.23
N THR A 52 18.66 -14.10 -2.96
CA THR A 52 19.72 -15.03 -3.33
C THR A 52 20.31 -15.69 -2.09
N ALA A 53 20.74 -14.90 -1.09
CA ALA A 53 21.30 -15.43 0.15
C ALA A 53 20.34 -16.40 0.88
N VAL A 54 19.06 -16.03 0.99
CA VAL A 54 18.04 -16.89 1.62
C VAL A 54 17.82 -18.17 0.80
N THR A 55 17.83 -18.08 -0.53
CA THR A 55 17.60 -19.22 -1.41
C THR A 55 18.77 -20.20 -1.37
N THR A 56 20.00 -19.69 -1.39
CA THR A 56 21.22 -20.49 -1.22
C THR A 56 21.22 -21.24 0.11
N HIS A 57 20.93 -20.57 1.22
CA HIS A 57 20.84 -21.22 2.53
C HIS A 57 19.77 -22.33 2.56
N VAL A 58 18.61 -22.09 1.93
CA VAL A 58 17.53 -23.08 1.86
C VAL A 58 17.93 -24.28 1.00
N LEU A 59 18.65 -24.06 -0.11
CA LEU A 59 19.21 -25.12 -0.96
C LEU A 59 20.24 -25.96 -0.20
N GLU A 60 21.19 -25.32 0.49
CA GLU A 60 22.22 -26.00 1.29
C GLU A 60 21.59 -26.88 2.37
N ALA A 61 20.63 -26.34 3.12
CA ALA A 61 19.92 -27.09 4.15
C ALA A 61 19.13 -28.28 3.58
N PHE A 62 18.57 -28.15 2.37
CA PHE A 62 17.88 -29.26 1.71
C PHE A 62 18.85 -30.32 1.20
N MET A 63 19.99 -29.92 0.62
CA MET A 63 21.05 -30.84 0.19
C MET A 63 21.58 -31.67 1.36
N GLN A 64 21.82 -31.06 2.53
CA GLN A 64 22.27 -31.78 3.71
C GLN A 64 21.26 -32.84 4.17
N LYS A 65 19.96 -32.51 4.14
CA LYS A 65 18.90 -33.48 4.48
C LYS A 65 18.90 -34.69 3.54
N LEU A 66 19.04 -34.45 2.22
CA LEU A 66 19.10 -35.52 1.22
C LEU A 66 20.31 -36.43 1.39
N GLN A 67 21.45 -35.89 1.84
CA GLN A 67 22.66 -36.69 2.08
C GLN A 67 22.58 -37.55 3.34
N THR A 68 21.76 -37.15 4.31
CA THR A 68 21.67 -37.81 5.63
C THR A 68 20.54 -38.85 5.69
N GLU A 69 19.47 -38.64 4.93
CA GLU A 69 18.30 -39.53 4.91
C GLU A 69 18.29 -40.35 3.62
N GLY A 70 18.47 -41.67 3.72
CA GLY A 70 18.20 -42.59 2.63
C GLY A 70 16.70 -42.55 2.28
N LEU A 71 16.35 -41.76 1.26
CA LEU A 71 14.96 -41.45 0.93
C LEU A 71 14.42 -42.35 -0.18
N GLU A 72 13.30 -43.00 0.12
CA GLU A 72 12.48 -43.68 -0.88
C GLU A 72 11.89 -42.67 -1.89
N ALA A 73 11.73 -43.09 -3.15
CA ALA A 73 11.39 -42.21 -4.26
C ALA A 73 10.07 -41.43 -4.08
N ALA A 74 9.05 -42.04 -3.48
CA ALA A 74 7.78 -41.39 -3.21
C ALA A 74 7.93 -40.25 -2.18
N THR A 75 8.60 -40.54 -1.07
CA THR A 75 8.88 -39.56 0.00
C THR A 75 9.79 -38.43 -0.47
N ALA A 76 10.72 -38.72 -1.40
CA ALA A 76 11.57 -37.70 -2.02
C ALA A 76 10.76 -36.70 -2.88
N ALA A 77 9.76 -37.19 -3.62
CA ALA A 77 8.89 -36.35 -4.43
C ALA A 77 8.06 -35.39 -3.58
N ASP A 78 7.48 -35.87 -2.47
CA ASP A 78 6.72 -35.03 -1.54
C ASP A 78 7.60 -33.95 -0.91
N LYS A 79 8.78 -34.33 -0.42
CA LYS A 79 9.77 -33.38 0.14
C LYS A 79 10.23 -32.34 -0.89
N TRP A 80 10.32 -32.71 -2.15
CA TRP A 80 10.67 -31.79 -3.23
C TRP A 80 9.58 -30.74 -3.49
N ASP A 81 8.31 -31.14 -3.43
CA ASP A 81 7.20 -30.20 -3.59
C ASP A 81 7.04 -29.28 -2.38
N GLU A 82 7.22 -29.79 -1.16
CA GLU A 82 7.31 -28.97 0.05
C GLU A 82 8.45 -27.95 -0.04
N PHE A 83 9.61 -28.38 -0.52
CA PHE A 83 10.78 -27.53 -0.72
C PHE A 83 10.51 -26.38 -1.69
N LYS A 84 9.88 -26.64 -2.83
CA LYS A 84 9.47 -25.57 -3.78
C LYS A 84 8.53 -24.57 -3.14
N GLN A 85 7.55 -25.05 -2.36
CA GLN A 85 6.61 -24.19 -1.66
C GLN A 85 7.32 -23.33 -0.61
N GLU A 86 8.31 -23.90 0.09
CA GLU A 86 9.13 -23.21 1.08
C GLU A 86 9.99 -22.11 0.45
N ILE A 87 10.66 -22.37 -0.68
CA ILE A 87 11.37 -21.34 -1.45
C ILE A 87 10.39 -20.20 -1.78
N ALA A 88 9.25 -20.52 -2.40
CA ALA A 88 8.28 -19.51 -2.78
C ALA A 88 7.77 -18.69 -1.59
N ARG A 89 7.60 -19.33 -0.42
CA ARG A 89 7.21 -18.65 0.83
C ARG A 89 8.32 -17.73 1.32
N ARG A 90 9.55 -18.23 1.46
CA ARG A 90 10.72 -17.47 1.94
C ARG A 90 11.03 -16.27 1.06
N THR A 91 11.02 -16.44 -0.26
CA THR A 91 11.19 -15.34 -1.21
C THR A 91 10.16 -14.24 -1.00
N ARG A 92 8.87 -14.59 -0.85
CA ARG A 92 7.80 -13.60 -0.63
C ARG A 92 7.94 -12.84 0.68
N VAL A 93 8.34 -13.54 1.75
CA VAL A 93 8.59 -12.91 3.06
C VAL A 93 9.77 -11.94 2.95
N CYS A 94 10.89 -12.38 2.41
CA CYS A 94 12.09 -11.55 2.22
C CYS A 94 11.79 -10.28 1.40
N VAL A 95 11.11 -10.42 0.25
CA VAL A 95 10.71 -9.28 -0.58
C VAL A 95 9.80 -8.31 0.20
N ARG A 96 8.85 -8.83 0.99
CA ARG A 96 7.94 -8.00 1.80
C ARG A 96 8.70 -7.21 2.88
N GLU A 97 9.65 -7.85 3.55
CA GLU A 97 10.50 -7.24 4.57
C GLU A 97 11.38 -6.15 3.95
N ARG A 98 12.09 -6.45 2.86
CA ARG A 98 12.93 -5.47 2.16
C ARG A 98 12.12 -4.28 1.66
N LYS A 99 10.90 -4.53 1.16
CA LYS A 99 9.97 -3.45 0.78
C LYS A 99 9.51 -2.61 1.99
N ARG A 100 9.36 -3.20 3.17
CA ARG A 100 9.02 -2.46 4.40
C ARG A 100 10.21 -1.61 4.84
N VAL A 101 11.41 -2.18 4.87
CA VAL A 101 12.66 -1.47 5.21
C VAL A 101 12.87 -0.29 4.26
N LEU A 102 12.77 -0.50 2.94
CA LEU A 102 12.93 0.57 1.94
C LEU A 102 11.92 1.72 2.14
N ARG A 103 10.65 1.40 2.41
CA ARG A 103 9.64 2.44 2.68
C ARG A 103 9.94 3.20 3.97
N ASN A 104 10.37 2.49 5.01
CA ASN A 104 10.71 3.09 6.29
C ASN A 104 11.95 3.98 6.16
N SER A 105 12.98 3.55 5.44
CA SER A 105 14.19 4.34 5.21
C SER A 105 13.88 5.62 4.42
N ILE A 106 13.04 5.55 3.38
CA ILE A 106 12.59 6.74 2.64
C ILE A 106 11.79 7.68 3.56
N LYS A 107 10.89 7.15 4.40
CA LYS A 107 10.11 7.96 5.35
C LYS A 107 11.00 8.64 6.39
N GLN A 108 11.95 7.89 6.97
CA GLN A 108 12.92 8.39 7.95
C GLN A 108 13.84 9.44 7.33
N LYS A 109 14.41 9.16 6.14
CA LYS A 109 15.24 10.10 5.40
C LYS A 109 14.48 11.40 5.09
N LEU A 110 13.24 11.31 4.63
CA LEU A 110 12.41 12.50 4.38
C LEU A 110 12.14 13.30 5.66
N ALA A 111 11.81 12.64 6.77
CA ALA A 111 11.58 13.31 8.05
C ALA A 111 12.84 14.03 8.54
N ARG A 112 14.00 13.38 8.44
CA ARG A 112 15.30 13.98 8.78
C ARG A 112 15.61 15.19 7.92
N LEU A 113 15.48 15.07 6.60
CA LEU A 113 15.76 16.18 5.67
C LEU A 113 14.82 17.38 5.88
N ILE A 114 13.55 17.16 6.22
CA ILE A 114 12.61 18.25 6.54
C ILE A 114 13.02 18.97 7.82
N ARG A 115 13.47 18.24 8.86
CA ARG A 115 13.99 18.85 10.09
C ARG A 115 15.23 19.71 9.81
N GLN A 116 16.16 19.20 9.01
CA GLN A 116 17.34 19.95 8.57
C GLN A 116 16.96 21.22 7.80
N GLN A 117 15.94 21.16 6.94
CA GLN A 117 15.44 22.34 6.23
C GLN A 117 14.86 23.39 7.19
N HIS A 118 14.06 22.99 8.17
CA HIS A 118 13.49 23.92 9.16
C HIS A 118 14.58 24.57 10.03
N ARG A 119 15.64 23.83 10.37
CA ARG A 119 16.76 24.36 11.15
C ARG A 119 17.60 25.36 10.35
N LEU A 120 17.88 25.07 9.08
CA LEU A 120 18.56 26.03 8.20
C LEU A 120 17.75 27.33 8.03
N GLN A 121 16.42 27.25 8.04
CA GLN A 121 15.57 28.43 8.08
C GLN A 121 15.74 29.20 9.40
N ALA A 122 15.73 28.51 10.55
CA ALA A 122 15.94 29.13 11.86
C ALA A 122 17.33 29.76 12.01
N GLU A 123 18.39 29.15 11.47
CA GLU A 123 19.75 29.72 11.42
C GLU A 123 19.79 31.02 10.60
N ASN A 124 19.15 31.04 9.43
CA ASN A 124 19.03 32.25 8.63
C ASN A 124 18.22 33.34 9.33
N ASP A 125 17.27 32.95 10.19
CA ASP A 125 16.44 33.86 11.00
C ASP A 125 17.17 34.31 12.29
N GLY A 126 18.44 33.91 12.49
CA GLY A 126 19.31 34.39 13.58
C GLY A 126 19.24 33.59 14.89
N ALA A 127 18.74 32.35 14.85
CA ALA A 127 18.71 31.49 16.04
C ALA A 127 20.12 31.02 16.47
N GLU A 128 20.37 30.94 17.78
CA GLU A 128 21.64 30.46 18.34
C GLU A 128 21.83 28.95 18.08
N ALA A 129 23.08 28.56 17.78
CA ALA A 129 23.45 27.17 17.53
C ALA A 129 23.31 26.32 18.80
N THR A 130 22.75 25.13 18.67
CA THR A 130 22.54 24.16 19.76
C THR A 130 23.43 22.93 19.57
N VAL A 131 23.66 22.12 20.62
CA VAL A 131 24.43 20.87 20.50
C VAL A 131 23.83 19.92 19.44
N ASP A 132 22.50 19.94 19.31
CA ASP A 132 21.76 19.22 18.28
C ASP A 132 22.03 19.74 16.86
N SER A 133 22.32 21.04 16.68
CA SER A 133 22.66 21.60 15.37
C SER A 133 24.08 21.24 14.97
N ILE A 134 25.03 21.26 15.91
CA ILE A 134 26.43 20.86 15.68
C ILE A 134 26.52 19.38 15.28
N THR A 135 25.80 18.49 15.96
CA THR A 135 25.80 17.04 15.66
C THR A 135 25.21 16.75 14.27
N GLU A 136 24.18 17.49 13.85
CA GLU A 136 23.60 17.36 12.52
C GLU A 136 24.43 18.01 11.41
N ASP A 137 25.23 19.03 11.71
CA ASP A 137 26.20 19.60 10.76
C ASP A 137 27.26 18.57 10.36
N PHE A 138 27.72 17.75 11.31
CA PHE A 138 28.58 16.60 11.02
C PHE A 138 27.87 15.52 10.20
N GLU A 139 26.57 15.28 10.40
CA GLU A 139 25.79 14.40 9.51
C GLU A 139 25.59 15.00 8.10
N CYS A 140 25.59 16.33 7.98
CA CYS A 140 25.50 17.04 6.71
C CYS A 140 26.79 16.89 5.86
N LEU A 141 27.95 16.74 6.48
CA LEU A 141 29.20 16.40 5.78
C LEU A 141 29.10 15.01 5.10
N ALA A 142 28.25 14.10 5.61
CA ALA A 142 27.98 12.82 4.96
C ALA A 142 26.96 12.92 3.80
N LEU A 143 26.42 14.11 3.49
CA LEU A 143 25.57 14.38 2.32
C LEU A 143 26.38 14.90 1.11
N ASP A 144 27.71 14.96 1.21
CA ASP A 144 28.63 15.43 0.15
C ASP A 144 28.54 14.61 -1.16
N ASP A 145 27.82 13.49 -1.18
CA ASP A 145 27.48 12.75 -2.41
C ASP A 145 26.35 13.40 -3.24
N THR A 146 25.89 14.62 -2.91
CA THR A 146 24.83 15.31 -3.66
C THR A 146 25.34 16.58 -4.35
N GLU A 147 25.42 16.53 -5.68
CA GLU A 147 25.73 17.68 -6.52
C GLU A 147 24.80 18.87 -6.19
N GLY A 148 25.38 20.02 -5.87
CA GLY A 148 24.67 21.27 -5.65
C GLY A 148 25.63 22.37 -5.18
N PRO A 149 25.48 23.62 -5.64
CA PRO A 149 26.42 24.70 -5.31
C PRO A 149 26.28 25.21 -3.86
N THR A 150 25.20 24.87 -3.15
CA THR A 150 24.94 25.34 -1.79
C THR A 150 24.17 24.31 -0.95
N ARG A 151 24.42 24.27 0.36
CA ARG A 151 23.73 23.41 1.35
C ARG A 151 22.19 23.46 1.24
N PRO A 152 21.52 24.63 1.10
CA PRO A 152 20.07 24.68 0.92
C PRO A 152 19.58 24.06 -0.39
N ALA A 153 20.34 24.20 -1.48
CA ALA A 153 19.99 23.62 -2.77
C ALA A 153 20.08 22.09 -2.73
N SER A 154 21.13 21.55 -2.11
CA SER A 154 21.33 20.10 -1.92
C SER A 154 20.22 19.49 -1.06
N LEU A 155 19.82 20.15 0.03
CA LEU A 155 18.70 19.72 0.87
C LEU A 155 17.37 19.70 0.09
N ARG A 156 17.04 20.76 -0.66
CA ARG A 156 15.82 20.82 -1.47
C ARG A 156 15.79 19.72 -2.53
N ARG A 157 16.93 19.45 -3.20
CA ARG A 157 17.07 18.37 -4.19
C ARG A 157 16.84 17.01 -3.54
N ALA A 158 17.50 16.71 -2.42
CA ALA A 158 17.33 15.45 -1.69
C ALA A 158 15.89 15.22 -1.20
N ILE A 159 15.21 16.27 -0.74
CA ILE A 159 13.77 16.21 -0.37
C ILE A 159 12.92 15.92 -1.61
N ALA A 160 13.18 16.61 -2.72
CA ALA A 160 12.46 16.41 -3.97
C ALA A 160 12.63 14.97 -4.49
N ASP A 161 13.83 14.42 -4.43
CA ASP A 161 14.12 13.03 -4.84
C ASP A 161 13.38 12.03 -3.94
N CYS A 162 13.39 12.23 -2.62
CA CYS A 162 12.62 11.40 -1.68
C CYS A 162 11.10 11.46 -1.98
N LYS A 163 10.57 12.65 -2.30
CA LYS A 163 9.17 12.84 -2.69
C LYS A 163 8.88 12.14 -4.02
N ARG A 164 9.73 12.28 -5.05
CA ARG A 164 9.60 11.59 -6.35
C ARG A 164 9.57 10.08 -6.18
N ASN A 165 10.50 9.53 -5.40
CA ASN A 165 10.55 8.09 -5.10
C ASN A 165 9.27 7.61 -4.40
N ARG A 166 8.77 8.36 -3.42
CA ARG A 166 7.52 8.04 -2.72
C ARG A 166 6.31 8.08 -3.66
N THR A 167 6.25 9.05 -4.57
CA THR A 167 5.18 9.17 -5.57
C THR A 167 5.23 8.04 -6.58
N SER A 168 6.42 7.71 -7.10
CA SER A 168 6.63 6.56 -8.00
C SER A 168 6.13 5.25 -7.37
N ILE A 169 6.48 4.98 -6.11
CA ILE A 169 5.99 3.80 -5.37
C ILE A 169 4.45 3.77 -5.28
N LYS A 170 3.81 4.92 -5.03
CA LYS A 170 2.35 5.03 -4.99
C LYS A 170 1.73 4.79 -6.37
N GLN A 171 2.32 5.37 -7.43
CA GLN A 171 1.84 5.23 -8.80
C GLN A 171 1.96 3.78 -9.30
N HIS A 172 3.08 3.10 -9.06
CA HIS A 172 3.21 1.67 -9.37
C HIS A 172 2.19 0.81 -8.64
N LYS A 173 1.89 1.12 -7.37
CA LYS A 173 0.82 0.44 -6.62
C LYS A 173 -0.53 0.67 -7.31
N LEU A 174 -0.83 1.92 -7.68
CA LEU A 174 -2.08 2.32 -8.33
C LEU A 174 -2.30 1.58 -9.65
N TYR A 175 -1.26 1.51 -10.50
CA TYR A 175 -1.33 0.78 -11.77
C TYR A 175 -1.53 -0.70 -11.54
N ARG A 176 -0.74 -1.33 -10.64
CA ARG A 176 -0.91 -2.76 -10.32
C ARG A 176 -2.32 -3.09 -9.81
N GLU A 177 -2.91 -2.19 -9.03
CA GLU A 177 -4.27 -2.33 -8.52
C GLU A 177 -5.34 -2.04 -9.59
N ALA A 178 -5.04 -1.22 -10.60
CA ALA A 178 -5.95 -0.91 -11.70
C ALA A 178 -5.94 -2.00 -12.79
N THR A 179 -4.78 -2.52 -13.18
CA THR A 179 -4.62 -3.49 -14.28
C THR A 179 -5.42 -4.77 -14.03
N HIS A 180 -6.37 -5.08 -14.92
CA HIS A 180 -7.13 -6.34 -14.89
C HIS A 180 -6.23 -7.53 -15.30
N TRP A 181 -6.47 -8.70 -14.71
CA TRP A 181 -5.82 -9.96 -15.11
C TRP A 181 -6.68 -11.14 -14.68
N THR A 182 -6.57 -12.27 -15.39
CA THR A 182 -7.40 -13.46 -15.19
C THR A 182 -7.27 -14.02 -13.77
N GLY A 183 -8.35 -13.93 -13.00
CA GLY A 183 -8.40 -14.35 -11.60
C GLY A 183 -8.18 -13.22 -10.59
N LYS A 184 -8.06 -11.96 -11.00
CA LYS A 184 -8.04 -10.81 -10.08
C LYS A 184 -9.34 -10.74 -9.27
N THR A 185 -9.23 -10.51 -7.97
CA THR A 185 -10.40 -10.32 -7.11
C THR A 185 -10.99 -8.93 -7.34
N THR A 186 -12.32 -8.82 -7.26
CA THR A 186 -13.05 -7.54 -7.38
C THR A 186 -12.89 -6.64 -6.16
N LYS A 187 -12.22 -7.10 -5.09
CA LYS A 187 -11.99 -6.33 -3.85
C LYS A 187 -11.38 -4.95 -4.10
N ALA A 188 -10.37 -4.87 -4.97
CA ALA A 188 -9.70 -3.61 -5.28
C ALA A 188 -10.57 -2.65 -6.13
N LEU A 189 -11.49 -3.21 -6.92
CA LEU A 189 -12.50 -2.43 -7.66
C LEU A 189 -13.50 -1.83 -6.67
N PHE A 190 -14.08 -2.65 -5.80
CA PHE A 190 -15.08 -2.20 -4.82
C PHE A 190 -14.50 -1.26 -3.76
N SER A 191 -13.25 -1.45 -3.32
CA SER A 191 -12.60 -0.52 -2.39
C SER A 191 -12.38 0.88 -2.98
N ARG A 192 -12.46 1.02 -4.30
CA ARG A 192 -12.15 2.25 -5.03
C ARG A 192 -13.40 2.94 -5.57
N VAL A 193 -14.47 2.18 -5.81
CA VAL A 193 -15.80 2.67 -6.19
C VAL A 193 -16.57 3.22 -4.99
N SER A 194 -16.23 2.82 -3.76
CA SER A 194 -16.80 3.37 -2.53
C SER A 194 -16.22 4.77 -2.22
N ASN A 195 -17.11 5.78 -2.20
CA ASN A 195 -17.02 7.06 -1.46
C ASN A 195 -16.47 8.31 -2.15
N LYS A 196 -16.48 8.44 -3.49
CA LYS A 196 -16.24 9.75 -4.11
C LYS A 196 -17.36 10.27 -5.01
N TYR A 197 -18.19 9.38 -5.56
CA TYR A 197 -19.29 9.74 -6.46
C TYR A 197 -20.59 8.99 -6.13
N SER A 198 -20.77 8.52 -4.89
CA SER A 198 -22.14 8.45 -4.42
C SER A 198 -22.56 9.90 -4.27
N ASP A 199 -23.55 10.33 -5.06
CA ASP A 199 -24.30 11.54 -4.79
C ASP A 199 -24.83 11.43 -3.36
N ASN A 200 -24.01 11.85 -2.39
CA ASN A 200 -24.43 12.05 -1.02
C ASN A 200 -25.22 13.36 -1.01
N VAL A 201 -26.32 13.41 -1.76
CA VAL A 201 -27.46 14.22 -1.37
C VAL A 201 -28.00 13.52 -0.13
N ILE A 202 -27.40 13.82 1.01
CA ILE A 202 -28.07 13.58 2.28
C ILE A 202 -29.26 14.51 2.23
N HIS A 203 -30.44 13.96 1.92
CA HIS A 203 -31.68 14.72 2.07
C HIS A 203 -31.68 15.28 3.49
N ARG A 204 -31.75 16.61 3.59
CA ARG A 204 -31.94 17.26 4.89
C ARG A 204 -33.26 16.71 5.42
N LEU A 205 -33.23 16.13 6.62
CA LEU A 205 -34.46 15.81 7.33
C LEU A 205 -35.08 17.15 7.70
N ASP A 206 -36.09 17.55 6.94
CA ASP A 206 -36.86 18.75 7.26
C ASP A 206 -37.87 18.38 8.35
N PRO A 207 -37.95 19.13 9.45
CA PRO A 207 -38.90 18.85 10.51
C PRO A 207 -40.34 18.99 9.99
N VAL A 208 -41.24 18.15 10.51
CA VAL A 208 -42.68 18.16 10.17
C VAL A 208 -43.28 19.53 10.55
N HIS A 209 -44.25 19.99 9.76
CA HIS A 209 -44.88 21.30 9.96
C HIS A 209 -45.51 21.40 11.36
N GLY A 210 -44.99 22.32 12.19
CA GLY A 210 -45.43 22.54 13.57
C GLY A 210 -44.46 22.06 14.64
N ALA A 211 -43.36 21.40 14.27
CA ALA A 211 -42.31 21.02 15.22
C ALA A 211 -41.59 22.26 15.80
N PRO A 212 -41.18 22.21 17.09
CA PRO A 212 -40.44 23.29 17.72
C PRO A 212 -39.10 23.54 17.02
N VAL A 213 -38.65 24.81 16.97
CA VAL A 213 -37.33 25.16 16.42
C VAL A 213 -36.26 24.68 17.40
N LEU A 214 -35.51 23.66 17.00
CA LEU A 214 -34.45 23.04 17.80
C LEU A 214 -33.11 23.78 17.66
N ASP A 215 -32.29 23.77 18.71
CA ASP A 215 -30.94 24.35 18.69
C ASP A 215 -29.96 23.45 17.92
N VAL A 216 -28.81 23.99 17.53
CA VAL A 216 -27.80 23.33 16.68
C VAL A 216 -27.28 22.02 17.29
N HIS A 217 -27.41 21.86 18.61
CA HIS A 217 -26.99 20.69 19.38
C HIS A 217 -28.05 19.59 19.50
N ASP A 218 -29.32 19.86 19.19
CA ASP A 218 -30.44 18.94 19.38
C ASP A 218 -30.75 18.10 18.12
N LYS A 219 -29.82 18.07 17.15
CA LYS A 219 -29.97 17.36 15.86
C LYS A 219 -30.20 15.86 15.97
N ALA A 220 -29.89 15.25 17.12
CA ALA A 220 -30.17 13.84 17.36
C ALA A 220 -31.67 13.55 17.47
N ASP A 221 -32.46 14.54 17.92
CA ASP A 221 -33.89 14.39 18.20
C ASP A 221 -34.75 14.55 16.93
N THR A 222 -34.18 15.10 15.84
CA THR A 222 -34.85 15.17 14.53
C THR A 222 -35.18 13.80 13.93
N LEU A 223 -34.52 12.73 14.38
CA LEU A 223 -34.85 11.35 14.00
C LEU A 223 -36.06 10.78 14.76
N ALA A 224 -36.39 11.34 15.92
CA ALA A 224 -37.55 10.92 16.72
C ALA A 224 -38.85 11.59 16.23
N ASP A 225 -38.73 12.75 15.58
CA ASP A 225 -39.84 13.58 15.09
C ASP A 225 -40.18 13.34 13.59
N ALA A 226 -39.42 12.47 12.90
CA ALA A 226 -39.58 12.17 11.47
C ALA A 226 -40.48 10.96 11.17
#